data_AF-A0A4Q2A0B1-F1
#
_entry.id   AF-A0A4Q2A0B1-F1
#
_cell.length_a   1.000
_cell.length_b   1.000
_cell.length_c   1.000
_cell.angle_alpha   90.00
_cell.angle_beta   90.00
_cell.angle_gamma   90.00
#
_symmetry.space_group_name_H-M   'P 1'
#
loop_
_entity.id
_entity.type
_entity.pdbx_description
1 polymer ?
#
loop_
_entity_poly.entity_id
_entity_poly.type
_entity_poly.pdbx_seq_one_letter_code
_entity_poly.pdbx_strand_id
1 'polypeptide(L)'
;MFFTTSVYDWAGYAGVSVYLGAYICLQLGLIRGSGYRYALLNMIAAIFVLISLSAEFNLASAIIQGCWVVISVVGITRVFLIHHRLRFNDEEAQLVKRGLARMPKPMSRRLLNAGVWRDAQPGVDLTTESEAVSHLHFLSDGLAGVYFNEGKIAEIREGFIGEMNVMEPGPASATVRIEAPSRVFSISGDILRRMVRSDEEFRASLDQHLNAAIKSKLIEANTKMTRKPAAE
;
A
#
# COMPACT_ATOMS: atom_id res chain seq x y z
N MET A 1 15.57 -56.64 -13.99
CA MET A 1 16.37 -55.40 -13.95
C MET A 1 15.72 -54.49 -12.93
N PHE A 2 16.09 -54.64 -11.66
CA PHE A 2 15.57 -53.78 -10.60
C PHE A 2 16.42 -52.51 -10.62
N PHE A 3 15.81 -51.38 -10.97
CA PHE A 3 16.45 -50.08 -10.81
C PHE A 3 16.74 -49.90 -9.32
N THR A 4 17.99 -49.99 -8.91
CA THR A 4 18.44 -49.38 -7.65
C THR A 4 18.40 -47.87 -7.86
N THR A 5 17.20 -47.29 -7.77
CA THR A 5 17.03 -45.84 -7.79
C THR A 5 17.76 -45.27 -6.60
N SER A 6 18.79 -44.50 -6.88
CA SER A 6 19.58 -43.86 -5.85
C SER A 6 18.76 -42.73 -5.21
N VAL A 7 19.11 -42.33 -3.99
CA VAL A 7 18.53 -41.15 -3.34
C VAL A 7 18.66 -39.90 -4.23
N TYR A 8 19.71 -39.86 -5.07
CA TYR A 8 19.94 -38.80 -6.05
C TYR A 8 18.89 -38.76 -7.17
N ASP A 9 18.42 -39.92 -7.66
CA ASP A 9 17.38 -39.98 -8.70
C ASP A 9 16.05 -39.42 -8.18
N TRP A 10 15.71 -39.81 -6.94
CA TRP A 10 14.53 -39.29 -6.26
C TRP A 10 14.61 -37.79 -6.01
N ALA A 11 15.80 -37.27 -5.67
CA ALA A 11 16.01 -35.83 -5.57
C ALA A 11 15.75 -35.13 -6.91
N GLY A 12 16.21 -35.72 -8.02
CA GLY A 12 15.97 -35.20 -9.37
C GLY A 12 14.49 -35.14 -9.72
N TYR A 13 13.76 -36.25 -9.53
CA TYR A 13 12.31 -36.30 -9.80
C TYR A 13 11.52 -35.36 -8.91
N ALA A 14 11.91 -35.21 -7.64
CA ALA A 14 11.30 -34.24 -6.72
C ALA A 14 11.54 -32.81 -7.22
N GLY A 15 12.77 -32.47 -7.62
CA GLY A 15 13.10 -31.16 -8.18
C GLY A 15 12.29 -30.83 -9.44
N VAL A 16 12.22 -31.78 -10.39
CA VAL A 16 11.38 -31.65 -11.60
C VAL A 16 9.90 -31.45 -11.25
N SER A 17 9.38 -32.21 -10.29
CA SER A 17 7.99 -32.07 -9.84
C SER A 17 7.72 -30.70 -9.25
N VAL A 18 8.66 -30.15 -8.47
CA VAL A 18 8.54 -28.79 -7.92
C VAL A 18 8.59 -27.74 -9.04
N TYR A 19 9.45 -27.88 -10.04
CA TYR A 19 9.48 -26.97 -11.19
C TYR A 19 8.15 -26.92 -11.93
N LEU A 20 7.64 -28.10 -12.30
CA LEU A 20 6.37 -28.21 -13.01
C LEU A 20 5.21 -27.72 -12.15
N GLY A 21 5.17 -28.08 -10.87
CA GLY A 21 4.17 -27.59 -9.92
C GLY A 21 4.19 -26.07 -9.78
N ALA A 22 5.37 -25.46 -9.63
CA ALA A 22 5.53 -24.01 -9.55
C ALA A 22 5.03 -23.31 -10.82
N TYR A 23 5.34 -23.87 -12.00
CA TYR A 23 4.89 -23.33 -13.28
C TYR A 23 3.37 -23.51 -13.48
N ILE A 24 2.80 -24.65 -13.09
CA ILE A 24 1.34 -24.88 -13.11
C ILE A 24 0.66 -23.85 -12.19
N CYS A 25 1.13 -23.66 -10.97
CA CYS A 25 0.57 -22.68 -10.05
C CYS A 25 0.68 -21.24 -10.59
N LEU A 26 1.77 -20.91 -11.29
CA LEU A 26 1.92 -19.62 -11.97
C LEU A 26 0.88 -19.47 -13.10
N GLN A 27 0.74 -20.49 -13.95
CA GLN A 27 -0.18 -20.47 -15.10
C GLN A 27 -1.66 -20.46 -14.70
N LEU A 28 -2.01 -21.14 -13.61
CA LEU A 28 -3.36 -21.12 -13.04
C LEU A 28 -3.64 -19.85 -12.23
N GLY A 29 -2.68 -18.91 -12.13
CA GLY A 29 -2.82 -17.67 -11.36
C GLY A 29 -2.84 -17.85 -9.84
N LEU A 30 -2.51 -19.04 -9.33
CA LEU A 30 -2.44 -19.35 -7.90
C LEU A 30 -1.23 -18.67 -7.23
N ILE A 31 -0.17 -18.42 -7.99
CA ILE A 31 1.04 -17.72 -7.55
C ILE A 31 1.34 -16.58 -8.52
N ARG A 32 1.67 -15.40 -7.98
CA ARG A 32 2.17 -14.27 -8.78
C ARG A 32 3.68 -14.38 -8.98
N GLY A 33 4.16 -14.20 -10.21
CA GLY A 33 5.59 -14.16 -10.53
C GLY A 33 6.35 -12.98 -9.90
N SER A 34 5.64 -11.94 -9.46
CA SER A 34 6.19 -10.79 -8.74
C SER A 34 6.49 -11.06 -7.25
N GLY A 35 6.03 -12.20 -6.70
CA GLY A 35 6.21 -12.56 -5.30
C GLY A 35 7.39 -13.53 -5.07
N TYR A 36 7.83 -13.63 -3.81
CA TYR A 36 8.95 -14.52 -3.43
C TYR A 36 8.61 -16.02 -3.56
N ARG A 37 7.33 -16.40 -3.59
CA ARG A 37 6.89 -17.80 -3.62
C ARG A 37 7.37 -18.55 -4.87
N TYR A 38 7.22 -17.94 -6.05
CA TYR A 38 7.65 -18.55 -7.30
C TYR A 38 9.17 -18.71 -7.37
N ALA A 39 9.91 -17.65 -6.99
CA ALA A 39 11.37 -17.70 -6.90
C ALA A 39 11.85 -18.75 -5.87
N LEU A 40 11.20 -18.85 -4.72
CA LEU A 40 11.53 -19.84 -3.70
C LEU A 40 11.33 -21.28 -4.19
N LEU A 41 10.20 -21.56 -4.85
CA LEU A 41 9.92 -22.89 -5.42
C LEU A 41 10.96 -23.25 -6.50
N ASN A 42 11.29 -22.32 -7.40
CA ASN A 42 12.32 -22.54 -8.41
C ASN A 42 13.71 -22.76 -7.79
N MET A 43 14.04 -22.07 -6.70
CA MET A 43 15.30 -22.28 -5.99
C MET A 43 15.36 -23.67 -5.36
N ILE A 44 14.29 -24.11 -4.69
CA ILE A 44 14.21 -25.45 -4.09
C ILE A 44 14.33 -26.50 -5.19
N ALA A 45 13.57 -26.36 -6.28
CA ALA A 45 13.66 -27.25 -7.43
C ALA A 45 15.09 -27.34 -7.99
N ALA A 46 15.74 -26.19 -8.19
CA ALA A 46 17.11 -26.13 -8.70
C ALA A 46 18.13 -26.84 -7.80
N ILE A 47 18.00 -26.66 -6.48
CA ILE A 47 18.86 -27.33 -5.49
C ILE A 47 18.67 -28.84 -5.54
N PHE A 48 17.43 -29.33 -5.63
CA PHE A 48 17.14 -30.76 -5.74
C PHE A 48 17.71 -31.38 -7.02
N VAL A 49 17.62 -30.67 -8.16
CA VAL A 49 18.25 -31.10 -9.41
C VAL A 49 19.78 -31.03 -9.33
N LEU A 50 20.37 -30.04 -8.65
CA LEU A 50 21.82 -30.01 -8.42
C LEU A 50 22.30 -31.20 -7.57
N ILE A 51 21.51 -31.59 -6.56
CA ILE A 51 21.80 -32.79 -5.76
C ILE A 51 21.77 -34.04 -6.64
N SER A 52 20.79 -34.18 -7.55
CA SER A 52 20.73 -35.34 -8.45
C SER A 52 21.93 -35.42 -9.40
N LEU A 53 22.41 -34.27 -9.88
CA LEU A 53 23.59 -34.18 -10.75
C LEU A 53 24.91 -34.58 -10.08
N SER A 54 24.93 -34.78 -8.75
CA SER A 54 26.12 -35.33 -8.08
C SER A 54 26.34 -36.82 -8.34
N ALA A 55 25.29 -37.56 -8.74
CA ALA A 55 25.40 -38.96 -9.14
C ALA A 55 25.90 -39.10 -10.59
N GLU A 56 25.32 -38.33 -11.51
CA GLU A 56 25.72 -38.30 -12.92
C GLU A 56 25.91 -36.85 -13.36
N PHE A 57 27.17 -36.41 -13.40
CA PHE A 57 27.47 -35.01 -13.59
C PHE A 57 27.26 -34.54 -15.03
N ASN A 58 26.45 -33.50 -15.18
CA ASN A 58 26.29 -32.75 -16.43
C ASN A 58 26.58 -31.27 -16.18
N LEU A 59 27.66 -30.77 -16.78
CA LEU A 59 28.11 -29.39 -16.57
C LEU A 59 27.10 -28.36 -17.07
N ALA A 60 26.48 -28.57 -18.23
CA ALA A 60 25.52 -27.63 -18.79
C ALA A 60 24.28 -27.50 -17.89
N SER A 61 23.74 -28.65 -17.43
CA SER A 61 22.64 -28.68 -16.46
C SER A 61 23.05 -28.01 -15.14
N ALA A 62 24.24 -28.31 -14.61
CA ALA A 62 24.72 -27.71 -13.37
C ALA A 62 24.82 -26.17 -13.44
N ILE A 63 25.32 -25.63 -14.56
CA ILE A 63 25.38 -24.18 -14.81
C ILE A 63 23.97 -23.60 -14.83
N ILE A 64 23.03 -24.20 -15.57
CA ILE A 64 21.64 -23.72 -15.64
C ILE A 64 21.00 -23.70 -14.26
N GLN A 65 21.15 -24.78 -13.48
CA GLN A 65 20.60 -24.84 -12.13
C GLN A 65 21.26 -23.84 -11.19
N GLY A 66 22.58 -23.64 -11.29
CA GLY A 66 23.31 -22.61 -10.56
C GLY A 66 22.77 -21.21 -10.86
N CYS A 67 22.53 -20.89 -12.15
CA CYS A 67 21.89 -19.65 -12.56
C CYS A 67 20.48 -19.51 -11.97
N TRP A 68 19.66 -20.56 -11.98
CA TRP A 68 18.32 -20.54 -11.37
C TRP A 68 18.37 -20.24 -9.87
N VAL A 69 19.33 -20.82 -9.14
CA VAL A 69 19.54 -20.51 -7.72
C VAL A 69 19.91 -19.04 -7.55
N VAL A 70 20.90 -18.53 -8.29
CA VAL A 70 21.35 -17.13 -8.19
C VAL A 70 20.22 -16.14 -8.50
N ILE A 71 19.51 -16.34 -9.62
CA ILE A 71 18.39 -15.49 -10.02
C ILE A 71 17.30 -15.49 -8.95
N SER A 72 17.00 -16.67 -8.39
CA SER A 72 15.99 -16.81 -7.33
C SER A 72 16.41 -16.11 -6.04
N VAL A 73 17.67 -16.24 -5.63
CA VAL A 73 18.22 -15.51 -4.47
C VAL A 73 18.09 -14.00 -4.68
N VAL A 74 18.51 -13.49 -5.84
CA VAL A 74 18.38 -12.05 -6.17
C VAL A 74 16.92 -11.59 -6.12
N GLY A 75 15.99 -12.37 -6.68
CA GLY A 75 14.56 -12.08 -6.63
C GLY A 75 14.01 -12.03 -5.20
N ILE A 76 14.33 -13.04 -4.38
CA ILE A 76 13.92 -13.12 -2.98
C ILE A 76 14.51 -11.96 -2.17
N THR A 77 15.81 -11.69 -2.30
CA THR A 77 16.50 -10.60 -1.59
C THR A 77 15.92 -9.23 -1.99
N ARG A 78 15.64 -9.00 -3.27
CA ARG A 78 14.99 -7.76 -3.73
C ARG A 78 13.64 -7.56 -3.06
N VAL A 79 12.78 -8.58 -3.07
CA VAL A 79 11.46 -8.52 -2.43
C VAL A 79 11.60 -8.31 -0.92
N PHE A 80 12.50 -9.05 -0.26
CA PHE A 80 12.78 -8.90 1.16
C PHE A 80 13.23 -7.49 1.51
N LEU A 81 14.19 -6.92 0.79
CA LEU A 81 14.68 -5.56 1.02
C LEU A 81 13.58 -4.51 0.81
N ILE A 82 12.76 -4.66 -0.24
CA ILE A 82 11.63 -3.79 -0.49
C ILE A 82 10.63 -3.83 0.67
N HIS A 83 10.39 -5.00 1.28
CA HIS A 83 9.47 -5.10 2.42
C HIS A 83 10.09 -4.65 3.75
N HIS A 84 11.38 -4.92 3.95
CA HIS A 84 12.05 -4.75 5.25
C HIS A 84 12.66 -3.36 5.45
N ARG A 85 12.96 -2.62 4.37
CA ARG A 85 13.41 -1.22 4.45
C ARG A 85 12.28 -0.21 4.64
N LEU A 86 11.03 -0.66 4.69
CA LEU A 86 9.86 0.19 4.92
C LEU A 86 9.71 0.46 6.42
N ARG A 87 10.56 1.32 6.95
CA ARG A 87 10.38 1.92 8.28
C ARG A 87 9.56 3.18 8.13
N PHE A 88 8.50 3.29 8.94
CA PHE A 88 7.76 4.51 9.16
C PHE A 88 8.37 5.24 10.36
N ASN A 89 8.54 6.55 10.28
CA ASN A 89 8.76 7.36 11.48
C ASN A 89 7.45 7.43 12.31
N ASP A 90 7.46 8.09 13.46
CA ASP A 90 6.30 8.10 14.36
C ASP A 90 5.06 8.79 13.75
N GLU A 91 5.24 9.92 13.07
CA GLU A 91 4.14 10.66 12.40
C GLU A 91 3.56 9.87 11.22
N GLU A 92 4.41 9.23 10.41
CA GLU A 92 3.99 8.35 9.32
C GLU A 92 3.25 7.12 9.85
N ALA A 93 3.74 6.52 10.95
CA ALA A 93 3.11 5.37 11.56
C ALA A 93 1.71 5.72 12.10
N GLN A 94 1.51 6.93 12.62
CA GLN A 94 0.19 7.42 13.03
C GLN A 94 -0.76 7.54 11.84
N LEU A 95 -0.34 8.20 10.75
CA LEU A 95 -1.14 8.30 9.53
C LEU A 95 -1.48 6.92 8.97
N VAL A 96 -0.52 6.00 8.89
CA VAL A 96 -0.80 4.63 8.42
C VAL A 96 -1.77 3.92 9.34
N LYS A 97 -1.60 4.01 10.66
CA LYS A 97 -2.46 3.34 11.63
C LYS A 97 -3.89 3.87 11.63
N ARG A 98 -4.08 5.17 11.45
CA ARG A 98 -5.38 5.84 11.63
C ARG A 98 -6.09 6.16 10.30
N GLY A 99 -5.34 6.54 9.28
CA GLY A 99 -5.86 6.84 7.95
C GLY A 99 -5.81 5.66 6.96
N LEU A 100 -4.82 4.76 7.10
CA LEU A 100 -4.53 3.71 6.09
C LEU A 100 -4.39 2.30 6.69
N ALA A 101 -5.16 2.01 7.75
CA ALA A 101 -4.91 0.86 8.64
C ALA A 101 -4.80 -0.51 7.93
N ARG A 102 -5.48 -0.68 6.79
CA ARG A 102 -5.48 -1.93 6.01
C ARG A 102 -4.69 -1.84 4.71
N MET A 103 -4.05 -0.71 4.43
CA MET A 103 -3.22 -0.55 3.24
C MET A 103 -1.90 -1.31 3.41
N PRO A 104 -1.46 -2.10 2.40
CA PRO A 104 -0.16 -2.74 2.43
C PRO A 104 0.98 -1.73 2.60
N LYS A 105 1.97 -2.06 3.44
CA LYS A 105 3.09 -1.14 3.75
C LYS A 105 3.78 -0.53 2.52
N PRO A 106 4.07 -1.28 1.43
CA PRO A 106 4.69 -0.70 0.24
C PRO A 106 3.83 0.41 -0.40
N MET A 107 2.51 0.24 -0.39
CA MET A 107 1.56 1.20 -0.94
C MET A 107 1.45 2.43 -0.05
N SER A 108 1.37 2.24 1.27
CA SER A 108 1.41 3.35 2.23
C SER A 108 2.71 4.15 2.10
N ARG A 109 3.85 3.48 1.92
CA ARG A 109 5.14 4.15 1.70
C ARG A 109 5.14 4.97 0.41
N ARG A 110 4.60 4.42 -0.68
CA ARG A 110 4.48 5.15 -1.95
C ARG A 110 3.65 6.42 -1.80
N LEU A 111 2.52 6.35 -1.08
CA LEU A 111 1.70 7.53 -0.78
C LEU A 111 2.50 8.56 0.03
N LEU A 112 3.14 8.12 1.12
CA LEU A 112 3.88 9.00 2.02
C LEU A 112 5.06 9.68 1.32
N ASN A 113 5.78 8.97 0.44
CA ASN A 113 6.86 9.54 -0.37
C ASN A 113 6.38 10.58 -1.40
N ALA A 114 5.10 10.53 -1.78
CA ALA A 114 4.50 11.42 -2.76
C ALA A 114 3.91 12.70 -2.14
N GLY A 115 3.75 12.73 -0.81
CA GLY A 115 3.29 13.90 -0.07
C GLY A 115 4.39 14.54 0.78
N VAL A 116 4.00 15.57 1.51
CA VAL A 116 4.88 16.36 2.38
C VAL A 116 4.22 16.61 3.72
N TRP A 117 5.02 16.50 4.78
CA TRP A 117 4.62 16.92 6.12
C TRP A 117 4.95 18.39 6.34
N ARG A 118 4.04 19.13 6.97
CA ARG A 118 4.20 20.55 7.27
C ARG A 118 3.58 20.89 8.62
N ASP A 119 4.21 21.84 9.31
CA ASP A 119 3.61 22.52 10.46
C ASP A 119 2.76 23.68 9.95
N ALA A 120 1.47 23.64 10.25
CA ALA A 120 0.49 24.63 9.80
C ALA A 120 0.14 25.55 10.98
N GLN A 121 0.21 26.86 10.72
CA GLN A 121 -0.14 27.88 11.69
C GLN A 121 -1.65 28.16 11.68
N PRO A 122 -2.22 28.66 12.80
CA PRO A 122 -3.59 29.15 12.83
C PRO A 122 -3.87 30.17 11.72
N GLY A 123 -5.05 30.07 11.11
CA GLY A 123 -5.50 30.92 9.99
C GLY A 123 -5.18 30.36 8.60
N VAL A 124 -4.39 29.29 8.48
CA VAL A 124 -4.15 28.62 7.19
C VAL A 124 -5.39 27.83 6.76
N ASP A 125 -5.88 28.09 5.56
CA ASP A 125 -6.95 27.32 4.93
C ASP A 125 -6.36 26.12 4.19
N LEU A 126 -6.79 24.91 4.57
CA LEU A 126 -6.49 23.67 3.88
C LEU A 126 -7.38 23.50 2.64
N THR A 127 -8.64 23.92 2.75
CA THR A 127 -9.59 24.01 1.64
C THR A 127 -10.40 25.28 1.78
N THR A 128 -10.85 25.83 0.66
CA THR A 128 -11.76 26.99 0.59
C THR A 128 -13.07 26.54 -0.03
N GLU A 129 -14.20 26.86 0.60
CA GLU A 129 -15.53 26.57 0.07
C GLU A 129 -15.68 27.07 -1.37
N SER A 130 -16.32 26.26 -2.22
CA SER A 130 -16.53 26.52 -3.65
C SER A 130 -15.27 26.57 -4.53
N GLU A 131 -14.06 26.51 -3.97
CA GLU A 131 -12.82 26.36 -4.75
C GLU A 131 -12.50 24.89 -5.02
N ALA A 132 -11.84 24.62 -6.15
CA ALA A 132 -11.46 23.26 -6.52
C ALA A 132 -10.47 22.65 -5.51
N VAL A 133 -10.76 21.43 -5.05
CA VAL A 133 -9.85 20.69 -4.15
C VAL A 133 -8.59 20.29 -4.91
N SER A 134 -7.48 20.95 -4.58
CA SER A 134 -6.18 20.73 -5.22
C SER A 134 -5.31 19.69 -4.51
N HIS A 135 -5.54 19.46 -3.22
CA HIS A 135 -4.73 18.60 -2.37
C HIS A 135 -5.61 17.74 -1.47
N LEU A 136 -5.12 16.53 -1.15
CA LEU A 136 -5.62 15.74 -0.02
C LEU A 136 -4.73 16.05 1.18
N HIS A 137 -5.35 16.38 2.30
CA HIS A 137 -4.64 16.61 3.56
C HIS A 137 -5.02 15.53 4.58
N PHE A 138 -4.11 15.25 5.50
CA PHE A 138 -4.37 14.48 6.70
C PHE A 138 -3.86 15.28 7.90
N LEU A 139 -4.79 15.71 8.76
CA LEU A 139 -4.47 16.34 10.03
C LEU A 139 -4.10 15.24 11.02
N SER A 140 -2.85 15.25 11.50
CA SER A 140 -2.33 14.25 12.44
C SER A 140 -2.41 14.71 13.88
N ASP A 141 -2.22 16.00 14.13
CA ASP A 141 -2.32 16.62 15.44
C ASP A 141 -2.72 18.10 15.29
N GLY A 142 -3.41 18.63 16.30
CA GLY A 142 -3.89 20.00 16.35
C GLY A 142 -5.41 20.13 16.23
N LEU A 143 -5.86 21.23 15.62
CA LEU A 143 -7.28 21.56 15.50
C LEU A 143 -7.53 22.36 14.22
N ALA A 144 -8.51 21.90 13.44
CA ALA A 144 -9.05 22.63 12.31
C ALA A 144 -10.57 22.85 12.48
N GLY A 145 -11.03 24.05 12.19
CA GLY A 145 -12.44 24.39 12.10
C GLY A 145 -12.98 24.14 10.68
N VAL A 146 -14.21 23.65 10.58
CA VAL A 146 -14.94 23.51 9.32
C VAL A 146 -16.01 24.60 9.26
N TYR A 147 -15.98 25.42 8.20
CA TYR A 147 -16.83 26.59 8.02
C TYR A 147 -17.64 26.46 6.72
N PHE A 148 -18.93 26.76 6.81
CA PHE A 148 -19.85 26.79 5.68
C PHE A 148 -20.65 28.10 5.75
N ASN A 149 -20.69 28.88 4.66
CA ASN A 149 -21.29 30.22 4.65
C ASN A 149 -20.86 31.08 5.85
N GLU A 150 -19.54 31.13 6.12
CA GLU A 150 -18.91 31.86 7.23
C GLU A 150 -19.20 31.33 8.66
N GLY A 151 -20.17 30.42 8.81
CA GLY A 151 -20.51 29.78 10.08
C GLY A 151 -19.67 28.54 10.36
N LYS A 152 -19.11 28.43 11.57
CA LYS A 152 -18.41 27.21 12.01
C LYS A 152 -19.42 26.09 12.27
N ILE A 153 -19.29 24.98 11.54
CA ILE A 153 -20.21 23.83 11.61
C ILE A 153 -19.63 22.61 12.30
N ALA A 154 -18.30 22.46 12.29
CA ALA A 154 -17.61 21.33 12.92
C ALA A 154 -16.16 21.66 13.26
N GLU A 155 -15.52 20.72 13.96
CA GLU A 155 -14.08 20.72 14.28
C GLU A 155 -13.50 19.36 13.90
N ILE A 156 -12.28 19.37 13.40
CA ILE A 156 -11.48 18.19 13.08
C ILE A 156 -10.22 18.27 13.93
N ARG A 157 -10.01 17.26 14.78
CA ARG A 157 -8.75 17.09 15.53
C ARG A 157 -7.79 16.14 14.83
N GLU A 158 -8.34 15.26 14.00
CA GLU A 158 -7.58 14.29 13.25
C GLU A 158 -8.41 13.75 12.08
N GLY A 159 -7.76 13.46 10.96
CA GLY A 159 -8.38 12.77 9.83
C GLY A 159 -8.06 13.42 8.48
N PHE A 160 -8.62 12.84 7.41
CA PHE A 160 -8.47 13.38 6.06
C PHE A 160 -9.28 14.67 5.86
N ILE A 161 -8.83 15.54 4.97
CA ILE A 161 -9.53 16.75 4.50
C ILE A 161 -9.37 16.82 2.98
N GLY A 162 -10.45 17.16 2.26
CA GLY A 162 -10.49 17.17 0.80
C GLY A 162 -10.76 15.79 0.17
N GLU A 163 -11.05 14.78 0.98
CA GLU A 163 -11.19 13.38 0.53
C GLU A 163 -12.33 13.14 -0.46
N MET A 164 -13.38 13.99 -0.44
CA MET A 164 -14.54 13.85 -1.31
C MET A 164 -14.22 14.15 -2.78
N ASN A 165 -13.43 15.21 -3.02
CA ASN A 165 -13.28 15.80 -4.35
C ASN A 165 -11.82 15.85 -4.84
N VAL A 166 -10.89 15.16 -4.17
CA VAL A 166 -9.50 15.09 -4.64
C VAL A 166 -9.32 14.12 -5.82
N MET A 167 -10.12 13.06 -5.90
CA MET A 167 -10.01 12.05 -6.96
C MET A 167 -10.72 12.49 -8.24
N GLU A 168 -11.90 13.07 -8.08
CA GLU A 168 -12.68 13.75 -9.13
C GLU A 168 -12.72 15.24 -8.77
N PRO A 169 -11.92 16.09 -9.45
CA PRO A 169 -11.77 17.51 -9.08
C PRO A 169 -13.12 18.21 -9.04
N GLY A 170 -13.57 18.54 -7.84
CA GLY A 170 -14.80 19.26 -7.56
C GLY A 170 -14.57 20.37 -6.53
N PRO A 171 -15.54 21.28 -6.38
CA PRO A 171 -15.46 22.35 -5.39
C PRO A 171 -15.45 21.77 -3.96
N ALA A 172 -14.70 22.37 -3.04
CA ALA A 172 -14.76 21.99 -1.63
C ALA A 172 -16.15 22.35 -1.06
N SER A 173 -16.72 21.45 -0.27
CA SER A 173 -18.03 21.64 0.36
C SER A 173 -18.02 22.64 1.52
N ALA A 174 -16.83 22.96 2.06
CA ALA A 174 -16.64 23.84 3.19
C ALA A 174 -15.19 24.35 3.21
N THR A 175 -14.98 25.50 3.83
CA THR A 175 -13.65 25.97 4.18
C THR A 175 -13.15 25.21 5.40
N VAL A 176 -11.96 24.65 5.34
CA VAL A 176 -11.33 24.01 6.50
C VAL A 176 -10.09 24.79 6.87
N ARG A 177 -10.14 25.44 8.04
CA ARG A 177 -9.12 26.38 8.52
C ARG A 177 -8.43 25.82 9.76
N ILE A 178 -7.11 25.90 9.80
CA ILE A 178 -6.33 25.57 10.99
C ILE A 178 -6.62 26.60 12.09
N GLU A 179 -6.97 26.14 13.29
CA GLU A 179 -7.31 26.98 14.45
C GLU A 179 -6.26 26.93 15.57
N ALA A 180 -5.46 25.86 15.62
CA ALA A 180 -4.32 25.70 16.52
C ALA A 180 -3.09 25.23 15.74
N PRO A 181 -1.84 25.48 16.19
CA PRO A 181 -0.66 24.89 15.58
C PRO A 181 -0.86 23.40 15.34
N SER A 182 -0.72 22.97 14.09
CA SER A 182 -1.17 21.66 13.65
C SER A 182 -0.15 20.97 12.77
N ARG A 183 -0.05 19.63 12.86
CA ARG A 183 0.80 18.82 12.00
C ARG A 183 -0.03 18.20 10.87
N VAL A 184 0.29 18.55 9.62
CA VAL A 184 -0.50 18.17 8.45
C VAL A 184 0.36 17.48 7.40
N PHE A 185 -0.07 16.30 6.97
CA PHE A 185 0.43 15.67 5.75
C PHE A 185 -0.40 16.15 4.56
N SER A 186 0.24 16.53 3.46
CA SER A 186 -0.42 17.04 2.26
C SER A 186 0.12 16.36 1.00
N ILE A 187 -0.75 15.96 0.09
CA ILE A 187 -0.38 15.40 -1.21
C ILE A 187 -1.21 16.05 -2.32
N SER A 188 -0.56 16.38 -3.43
CA SER A 188 -1.24 16.96 -4.60
C SER A 188 -2.24 15.97 -5.20
N GLY A 189 -3.43 16.47 -5.53
CA GLY A 189 -4.44 15.70 -6.27
C GLY A 189 -3.92 15.21 -7.63
N ASP A 190 -3.09 15.98 -8.33
CA ASP A 190 -2.51 15.56 -9.61
C ASP A 190 -1.54 14.40 -9.48
N ILE A 191 -0.74 14.38 -8.41
CA ILE A 191 0.15 13.26 -8.11
C ILE A 191 -0.69 12.02 -7.75
N LEU A 192 -1.68 12.16 -6.86
CA LEU A 192 -2.59 11.08 -6.49
C LEU A 192 -3.29 10.46 -7.70
N ARG A 193 -3.88 11.28 -8.55
CA ARG A 193 -4.59 10.82 -9.77
C ARG A 193 -3.65 10.09 -10.72
N ARG A 194 -2.40 10.54 -10.88
CA ARG A 194 -1.39 9.82 -11.68
C ARG A 194 -1.04 8.46 -11.07
N MET A 195 -0.83 8.40 -9.75
CA MET A 195 -0.56 7.13 -9.06
C MET A 195 -1.70 6.13 -9.23
N VAL A 196 -2.94 6.59 -9.06
CA VAL A 196 -4.15 5.79 -9.20
C VAL A 196 -4.36 5.28 -10.64
N ARG A 197 -4.07 6.09 -11.66
CA ARG A 197 -4.12 5.64 -13.06
C ARG A 197 -3.09 4.56 -13.39
N SER A 198 -1.95 4.56 -12.69
CA SER A 198 -0.86 3.61 -12.94
C SER A 198 -0.98 2.28 -12.19
N ASP A 199 -1.86 2.20 -11.18
CA ASP A 199 -1.90 1.08 -10.25
C ASP A 199 -3.32 0.87 -9.71
N GLU A 200 -4.01 -0.16 -10.22
CA GLU A 200 -5.38 -0.48 -9.84
C GLU A 200 -5.52 -1.01 -8.42
N GLU A 201 -4.51 -1.74 -7.91
CA GLU A 201 -4.50 -2.22 -6.53
C GLU A 201 -4.36 -1.03 -5.57
N PHE A 202 -3.52 -0.05 -5.92
CA PHE A 202 -3.42 1.23 -5.21
C PHE A 202 -4.71 2.02 -5.22
N ARG A 203 -5.36 2.14 -6.38
CA ARG A 203 -6.66 2.78 -6.50
C ARG A 203 -7.69 2.16 -5.56
N ALA A 204 -7.91 0.85 -5.68
CA ALA A 204 -8.91 0.15 -4.87
C ALA A 204 -8.65 0.32 -3.37
N SER A 205 -7.38 0.23 -2.96
CA SER A 205 -7.00 0.44 -1.57
C SER A 205 -7.22 1.89 -1.10
N LEU A 206 -6.84 2.88 -1.89
CA LEU A 206 -7.02 4.29 -1.53
C LEU A 206 -8.52 4.65 -1.45
N ASP A 207 -9.30 4.28 -2.46
CA ASP A 207 -10.75 4.54 -2.53
C ASP A 207 -11.46 3.95 -1.31
N GLN A 208 -11.10 2.74 -0.89
CA GLN A 208 -11.65 2.11 0.32
C GLN A 208 -11.44 2.97 1.57
N HIS A 209 -10.24 3.55 1.74
CA HIS A 209 -9.91 4.32 2.94
C HIS A 209 -10.53 5.72 2.90
N LEU A 210 -10.54 6.40 1.75
CA LEU A 210 -11.20 7.69 1.61
C LEU A 210 -12.71 7.56 1.85
N ASN A 211 -13.36 6.55 1.26
CA ASN A 211 -14.79 6.31 1.49
C ASN A 211 -15.12 5.98 2.95
N ALA A 212 -14.25 5.23 3.64
CA ALA A 212 -14.41 4.98 5.07
C ALA A 212 -14.31 6.27 5.90
N ALA A 213 -13.39 7.17 5.55
CA ALA A 213 -13.24 8.47 6.21
C ALA A 213 -14.48 9.35 6.00
N ILE A 214 -14.98 9.45 4.76
CA ILE A 214 -16.22 10.19 4.41
C ILE A 214 -17.39 9.66 5.24
N LYS A 215 -17.57 8.33 5.27
CA LYS A 215 -18.65 7.69 6.04
C LYS A 215 -18.57 8.01 7.53
N SER A 216 -17.37 7.99 8.11
CA SER A 216 -17.17 8.32 9.53
C SER A 216 -17.58 9.76 9.84
N LYS A 217 -17.19 10.72 8.99
CA LYS A 217 -17.57 12.13 9.16
C LYS A 217 -19.07 12.36 8.99
N LEU A 218 -19.71 11.67 8.05
CA LEU A 218 -21.16 11.75 7.84
C LEU A 218 -21.93 11.26 9.07
N ILE A 219 -21.49 10.15 9.68
CA ILE A 219 -22.08 9.64 10.91
C ILE A 219 -21.89 10.63 12.08
N GLU A 220 -20.69 11.21 12.21
CA GLU A 220 -20.40 12.20 13.25
C GLU A 220 -21.24 13.46 13.10
N ALA A 221 -21.35 14.00 11.87
CA ALA A 221 -22.16 15.17 11.55
C ALA A 221 -23.65 14.92 11.85
N ASN A 222 -24.18 13.77 11.43
CA ASN A 222 -25.57 13.40 11.70
C ASN A 222 -25.83 13.25 13.21
N THR A 223 -24.92 12.61 13.95
CA THR A 223 -25.07 12.44 15.41
C THR A 223 -25.07 13.78 16.15
N LYS A 224 -24.26 14.75 15.71
CA LYS A 224 -24.24 16.11 16.25
C LYS A 224 -25.52 16.89 15.90
N MET A 225 -26.07 16.71 14.69
CA MET A 225 -27.34 17.32 14.28
C MET A 225 -28.54 16.76 15.06
N THR A 226 -28.60 15.45 15.31
CA THR A 226 -29.70 14.83 16.08
C THR A 226 -29.67 15.22 17.56
N ARG A 227 -28.53 15.66 18.10
CA ARG A 227 -28.37 16.10 19.50
C ARG A 227 -28.69 17.57 19.73
N LYS A 228 -28.83 18.39 18.70
CA LYS A 228 -29.29 19.79 18.83
C LYS A 228 -30.82 19.75 18.90
N PRO A 229 -31.48 20.06 20.03
CA PRO A 229 -32.93 20.24 20.02
C PRO A 229 -33.25 21.37 19.03
N ALA A 230 -34.35 21.26 18.31
CA ALA A 230 -34.93 22.39 17.60
C ALA A 230 -35.06 23.54 18.62
N ALA A 231 -34.21 24.55 18.49
CA ALA A 231 -34.37 25.78 19.24
C ALA A 231 -35.61 26.48 18.68
N GLU A 232 -36.52 26.80 19.59
CA GLU A 232 -37.79 27.53 19.39
C GLU A 232 -37.63 28.82 18.60
#